data_AF-A0A1B6LFW2-F1
#
_entry.id   AF-A0A1B6LFW2-F1
#
_cell.length_a   1.000
_cell.length_b   1.000
_cell.length_c   1.000
_cell.angle_alpha   90.00
_cell.angle_beta   90.00
_cell.angle_gamma   90.00
#
_symmetry.space_group_name_H-M   'P 1'
#
loop_
_entity.id
_entity.type
_entity.pdbx_description
1 polymer ?
#
loop_
_entity_poly.entity_id
_entity_poly.type
_entity_poly.pdbx_seq_one_letter_code
_entity_poly.pdbx_strand_id
1 'polypeptide(L)'
;SKCRDVPWGFTNITKFFVNILLIMICGTSLFLSVIYYATGERIYPVDFWTPTISTGTFILALVLMMWDKIRGVQTSGVLFLFWLTLSVAGIAQFLTELSQASVASSEEMKHKMVLYMGYYPAVVVMLVLNLFADPPPRVTDYPKYQKTCPELQTSFASRIVFGWFDQMIWKGCRNPLTVADLWDLRYQDTSDQVVKRFEKNWKKYLERRTENVKVDKNLPQKGKVPKKPVSVLSTMCRICWMPLVSGAFCKLVGDMLTFANPHILLLMIRFIGSKEFMWRGFIYAIGLFVMSELQSLINHQHLINMYVAGLNFRTAIMSAVYKKALRLSNSARKTATVGEVVNLMAVDAQRALDFAPFCHVVWSSPLTFILALYFLWQILGPATLAGLAVMIIIIPLNSLIAKRVKNLQMEQMQYKDDRVKQMNEVLSGIKVLKLYAWEPSFRDQILKIRMKEIS
;
A
#
# COMPACT_ATOMS: atom_id res chain seq x y z
N SER A 1 8.78 12.02 15.48
CA SER A 1 7.39 12.46 15.30
C SER A 1 7.34 13.97 15.49
N LYS A 2 6.48 14.67 14.73
CA LYS A 2 6.19 16.11 14.89
C LYS A 2 4.95 16.38 15.76
N CYS A 3 4.31 15.30 16.22
CA CYS A 3 3.30 15.35 17.26
C CYS A 3 3.94 14.91 18.57
N ARG A 4 3.45 15.45 19.69
CA ARG A 4 3.88 15.07 21.05
C ARG A 4 2.67 15.05 21.97
N ASP A 5 2.80 14.23 23.02
CA ASP A 5 1.88 14.17 24.15
C ASP A 5 0.43 13.86 23.76
N VAL A 6 0.15 12.57 23.58
CA VAL A 6 -1.25 12.08 23.58
C VAL A 6 -1.83 12.27 24.99
N PRO A 7 -2.99 12.94 25.14
CA PRO A 7 -3.63 13.09 26.45
C PRO A 7 -4.14 11.75 26.96
N TRP A 8 -4.23 11.62 28.27
CA TRP A 8 -4.98 10.51 28.88
C TRP A 8 -6.46 10.65 28.53
N GLY A 9 -6.97 9.66 27.81
CA GLY A 9 -8.39 9.50 27.49
C GLY A 9 -8.85 8.11 27.89
N PHE A 10 -10.12 7.82 27.68
CA PHE A 10 -10.70 6.56 28.15
C PHE A 10 -9.97 5.32 27.58
N THR A 11 -9.63 5.32 26.29
CA THR A 11 -9.00 4.16 25.63
C THR A 11 -7.61 3.85 26.17
N ASN A 12 -6.73 4.86 26.28
CA ASN A 12 -5.35 4.63 26.72
C ASN A 12 -5.22 4.41 28.23
N ILE A 13 -6.10 5.02 29.04
CA ILE A 13 -6.21 4.72 30.48
C ILE A 13 -6.61 3.24 30.66
N THR A 14 -7.64 2.80 29.93
CA THR A 14 -8.10 1.41 30.02
C THR A 14 -7.02 0.43 29.54
N LYS A 15 -6.36 0.72 28.40
CA LYS A 15 -5.23 -0.08 27.90
C LYS A 15 -4.10 -0.20 28.93
N PHE A 16 -3.80 0.89 29.64
CA PHE A 16 -2.77 0.91 30.67
C PHE A 16 -3.12 0.00 31.85
N PHE A 17 -4.35 0.12 32.39
CA PHE A 17 -4.79 -0.71 33.51
C PHE A 17 -4.92 -2.19 33.14
N VAL A 18 -5.45 -2.50 31.95
CA VAL A 18 -5.55 -3.89 31.49
C VAL A 18 -4.16 -4.50 31.25
N ASN A 19 -3.19 -3.73 30.75
CA ASN A 19 -1.81 -4.21 30.61
C ASN A 19 -1.16 -4.46 31.98
N ILE A 20 -1.37 -3.57 32.96
CA ILE A 20 -0.93 -3.83 34.35
C ILE A 20 -1.57 -5.09 34.91
N LEU A 21 -2.87 -5.29 34.69
CA LEU A 21 -3.57 -6.50 35.11
C LEU A 21 -2.95 -7.75 34.49
N LEU A 22 -2.60 -7.72 33.20
CA LEU A 22 -1.91 -8.83 32.51
C LEU A 22 -0.53 -9.11 33.12
N ILE A 23 0.24 -8.06 33.43
CA ILE A 23 1.54 -8.18 34.11
C ILE A 23 1.36 -8.82 35.49
N MET A 24 0.33 -8.42 36.24
CA MET A 24 0.02 -9.01 37.54
C MET A 24 -0.40 -10.49 37.42
N ILE A 25 -1.26 -10.84 36.47
CA ILE A 25 -1.67 -12.23 36.23
C ILE A 25 -0.45 -13.10 35.87
N CYS A 26 0.41 -12.66 34.95
CA CYS A 26 1.62 -13.41 34.60
C CYS A 26 2.65 -13.44 35.74
N GLY A 27 2.77 -12.35 36.50
CA GLY A 27 3.64 -12.28 37.68
C GLY A 27 3.20 -13.22 38.79
N THR A 28 1.90 -13.31 39.08
CA THR A 28 1.36 -14.28 40.04
C THR A 28 1.55 -15.72 39.57
N SER A 29 1.37 -15.99 38.28
CA SER A 29 1.67 -17.30 37.69
C SER A 29 3.15 -17.66 37.85
N LEU A 30 4.07 -16.73 37.62
CA LEU A 30 5.50 -16.94 37.79
C LEU A 30 5.87 -17.18 39.27
N PHE A 31 5.32 -16.38 40.18
CA PHE A 31 5.57 -16.52 41.61
C PHE A 31 5.10 -17.87 42.16
N LEU A 32 3.92 -18.33 41.72
CA LEU A 32 3.42 -19.65 42.07
C LEU A 32 4.34 -20.75 41.51
N SER A 33 4.78 -20.67 40.25
CA SER A 33 5.74 -21.62 39.69
C SER A 33 7.06 -21.67 40.50
N VAL A 34 7.53 -20.54 41.05
CA VAL A 34 8.73 -20.52 41.91
C VAL A 34 8.48 -21.16 43.27
N ILE A 35 7.31 -20.94 43.88
CA ILE A 35 6.94 -21.60 45.14
C ILE A 35 6.86 -23.11 44.96
N TYR A 36 6.17 -23.58 43.91
CA TYR A 36 6.05 -25.01 43.62
C TYR A 36 7.42 -25.66 43.35
N TYR A 37 8.36 -24.91 42.77
CA TYR A 37 9.74 -25.37 42.58
C TYR A 37 10.46 -25.52 43.93
N ALA A 38 10.27 -24.54 44.82
CA ALA A 38 10.87 -24.54 46.15
C ALA A 38 10.28 -25.64 47.08
N THR A 39 9.01 -26.02 46.89
CA THR A 39 8.38 -27.13 47.63
C THR A 39 8.74 -28.51 47.09
N GLY A 40 9.55 -28.61 46.03
CA GLY A 40 10.08 -29.87 45.51
C GLY A 40 9.16 -30.59 44.52
N GLU A 41 8.13 -29.93 43.98
CA GLU A 41 7.28 -30.50 42.94
C GLU A 41 7.95 -30.48 41.56
N ARG A 42 7.65 -31.48 40.71
CA ARG A 42 8.21 -31.56 39.36
C ARG A 42 7.52 -30.56 38.44
N ILE A 43 8.19 -29.45 38.19
CA ILE A 43 7.72 -28.43 37.24
C ILE A 43 8.29 -28.67 35.85
N TYR A 44 7.43 -28.61 34.85
CA TYR A 44 7.85 -28.62 33.46
C TYR A 44 8.46 -27.26 33.08
N PRO A 45 9.56 -27.21 32.32
CA PRO A 45 10.20 -25.95 31.92
C PRO A 45 9.25 -24.93 31.27
N VAL A 46 8.19 -25.40 30.60
CA VAL A 46 7.18 -24.56 29.95
C VAL A 46 6.42 -23.68 30.96
N ASP A 47 6.14 -24.20 32.15
CA ASP A 47 5.40 -23.50 33.22
C ASP A 47 6.24 -22.41 33.89
N PHE A 48 7.55 -22.43 33.67
CA PHE A 48 8.49 -21.40 34.11
C PHE A 48 8.76 -20.37 33.01
N TRP A 49 9.08 -20.82 31.80
CA TRP A 49 9.45 -19.94 30.69
C TRP A 49 8.26 -19.15 30.13
N THR A 50 7.07 -19.72 30.07
CA THR A 50 5.89 -19.06 29.47
C THR A 50 5.48 -17.81 30.26
N PRO A 51 5.31 -17.85 31.59
CA PRO A 51 5.01 -16.64 32.37
C PRO A 51 6.16 -15.64 32.37
N THR A 52 7.41 -16.10 32.34
CA THR A 52 8.61 -15.23 32.28
C THR A 52 8.63 -14.40 31.00
N ILE A 53 8.49 -15.06 29.84
CA ILE A 53 8.46 -14.39 28.53
C ILE A 53 7.23 -13.49 28.42
N SER A 54 6.07 -13.95 28.90
CA SER A 54 4.84 -13.15 28.85
C SER A 54 4.95 -11.89 29.71
N THR A 55 5.48 -12.00 30.93
CA THR A 55 5.71 -10.84 31.82
C THR A 55 6.68 -9.86 31.17
N GLY A 56 7.80 -10.33 30.63
CA GLY A 56 8.78 -9.49 29.93
C GLY A 56 8.18 -8.80 28.69
N THR A 57 7.37 -9.50 27.91
CA THR A 57 6.73 -8.93 26.71
C THR A 57 5.64 -7.92 27.05
N PHE A 58 4.87 -8.11 28.13
CA PHE A 58 3.87 -7.11 28.56
C PHE A 58 4.50 -5.86 29.16
N ILE A 59 5.61 -6.00 29.90
CA ILE A 59 6.42 -4.85 30.33
C ILE A 59 6.92 -4.08 29.09
N LEU A 60 7.44 -4.78 28.08
CA LEU A 60 7.85 -4.14 26.83
C LEU A 60 6.68 -3.46 26.13
N ALA A 61 5.51 -4.09 26.06
CA ALA A 61 4.30 -3.51 25.48
C ALA A 61 3.85 -2.24 26.24
N LEU A 62 4.00 -2.21 27.57
CA LEU A 62 3.72 -1.04 28.40
C LEU A 62 4.71 0.10 28.12
N VAL A 63 6.00 -0.21 28.00
CA VAL A 63 7.05 0.75 27.63
C VAL A 63 6.78 1.33 26.24
N LEU A 64 6.44 0.49 25.27
CA LEU A 64 6.09 0.93 23.91
C LEU A 64 4.85 1.83 23.92
N MET A 65 3.82 1.49 24.70
CA MET A 65 2.62 2.32 24.84
C MET A 65 2.95 3.71 25.42
N MET A 66 3.79 3.78 26.44
CA MET A 66 4.25 5.06 27.00
C MET A 66 5.11 5.86 26.00
N TRP A 67 5.98 5.16 25.27
CA TRP A 67 6.81 5.74 24.24
C TRP A 67 5.99 6.33 23.09
N ASP A 68 4.97 5.60 22.63
CA ASP A 68 4.05 6.03 21.58
C ASP A 68 3.25 7.26 22.04
N LYS A 69 2.80 7.28 23.30
CA LYS A 69 2.15 8.44 23.92
C LYS A 69 3.05 9.69 23.91
N ILE A 70 4.30 9.57 24.35
CA ILE A 70 5.27 10.68 24.38
C ILE A 70 5.55 11.18 22.95
N ARG A 71 5.69 10.26 21.99
CA ARG A 71 5.92 10.60 20.59
C ARG A 71 4.67 11.03 19.83
N GLY A 72 3.52 11.16 20.48
CA GLY A 72 2.29 11.60 19.82
C GLY A 72 1.77 10.62 18.76
N VAL A 73 2.12 9.33 18.86
CA VAL A 73 1.61 8.27 17.97
C VAL A 73 0.26 7.81 18.52
N GLN A 74 -0.81 8.14 17.81
CA GLN A 74 -2.18 7.81 18.26
C GLN A 74 -2.46 6.32 18.21
N THR A 75 -1.99 5.62 17.18
CA THR A 75 -2.31 4.21 16.94
C THR A 75 -1.06 3.46 16.53
N SER A 76 -0.69 2.47 17.34
CA SER A 76 0.52 1.67 17.14
C SER A 76 0.17 0.40 16.37
N GLY A 77 0.63 0.31 15.12
CA GLY A 77 0.42 -0.89 14.30
C GLY A 77 1.13 -2.12 14.88
N VAL A 78 2.30 -1.93 15.51
CA VAL A 78 3.06 -3.02 16.15
C VAL A 78 2.28 -3.62 17.31
N LEU A 79 1.72 -2.78 18.20
CA LEU A 79 0.91 -3.26 19.32
C LEU A 79 -0.37 -3.93 18.81
N PHE A 80 -1.05 -3.37 17.80
CA PHE A 80 -2.23 -4.01 17.22
C PHE A 80 -1.93 -5.40 16.68
N LEU A 81 -0.87 -5.55 15.88
CA LEU A 81 -0.47 -6.85 15.33
C LEU A 81 -0.07 -7.84 16.44
N PHE A 82 0.64 -7.37 17.47
CA PHE A 82 0.98 -8.18 18.64
C PHE A 82 -0.26 -8.73 19.35
N TRP A 83 -1.22 -7.86 19.71
CA TRP A 83 -2.45 -8.29 20.39
C TRP A 83 -3.33 -9.16 19.49
N LEU A 84 -3.36 -8.91 18.18
CA LEU A 84 -4.08 -9.73 17.21
C LEU A 84 -3.50 -11.15 17.16
N THR A 85 -2.19 -11.28 16.99
CA THR A 85 -1.52 -12.59 16.94
C THR A 85 -1.71 -13.35 18.25
N LEU A 86 -1.57 -12.68 19.40
CA LEU A 86 -1.75 -13.31 20.71
C LEU A 86 -3.20 -13.78 20.93
N SER A 87 -4.18 -12.97 20.52
CA SER A 87 -5.60 -13.32 20.63
C SER A 87 -5.96 -14.53 19.77
N VAL A 88 -5.45 -14.60 18.53
CA VAL A 88 -5.70 -15.72 17.60
C VAL A 88 -4.99 -16.99 18.07
N ALA A 89 -3.71 -16.90 18.44
CA ALA A 89 -2.94 -18.06 18.90
C ALA A 89 -3.49 -18.63 20.22
N GLY A 90 -4.03 -17.78 21.10
CA GLY A 90 -4.61 -18.19 22.38
C GLY A 90 -5.96 -18.92 22.28
N ILE A 91 -6.67 -18.87 21.14
CA ILE A 91 -8.00 -19.51 20.99
C ILE A 91 -7.91 -21.02 21.28
N ALA A 92 -6.94 -21.70 20.69
CA ALA A 92 -6.83 -23.16 20.80
C ALA A 92 -6.53 -23.59 22.25
N GLN A 93 -5.63 -22.87 22.93
CA GLN A 93 -5.31 -23.14 24.33
C GLN A 93 -6.51 -22.83 25.23
N PHE A 94 -7.21 -21.71 25.02
CA PHE A 94 -8.41 -21.37 25.78
C PHE A 94 -9.51 -22.42 25.67
N LEU A 95 -9.78 -22.92 24.46
CA LEU A 95 -10.77 -24.00 24.26
C LEU A 95 -10.33 -25.31 24.93
N THR A 96 -9.03 -25.59 24.96
CA THR A 96 -8.48 -26.78 25.62
C THR A 96 -8.65 -26.68 27.13
N GLU A 97 -8.25 -25.56 27.73
CA GLU A 97 -8.40 -25.31 29.17
C GLU A 97 -9.88 -25.33 29.60
N LEU A 98 -10.78 -24.78 28.76
CA LEU A 98 -12.22 -24.83 28.99
C LEU A 98 -12.77 -26.26 28.96
N SER A 99 -12.26 -27.11 28.06
CA SER A 99 -12.66 -28.52 27.97
C SER A 99 -12.18 -29.35 29.17
N GLN A 100 -11.01 -29.01 29.72
CA GLN A 100 -10.41 -29.68 30.87
C GLN A 100 -10.95 -29.18 32.22
N ALA A 101 -11.71 -28.07 32.22
CA ALA A 101 -12.29 -27.48 33.42
C ALA A 101 -13.21 -28.43 34.21
N SER A 102 -13.87 -29.38 33.54
CA SER A 102 -14.73 -30.38 34.19
C SER A 102 -13.96 -31.57 34.79
N VAL A 103 -12.70 -31.75 34.43
CA VAL A 103 -11.85 -32.91 34.80
C VAL A 103 -10.79 -32.54 35.85
N ALA A 104 -10.73 -31.28 36.27
CA ALA A 104 -9.70 -30.78 37.18
C ALA A 104 -9.84 -31.26 38.63
N SER A 105 -9.08 -32.30 38.99
CA SER A 105 -9.08 -32.91 40.33
C SER A 105 -8.07 -32.31 41.31
N SER A 106 -6.94 -31.75 40.84
CA SER A 106 -5.89 -31.15 41.69
C SER A 106 -6.10 -29.64 41.90
N GLU A 107 -5.80 -29.13 43.10
CA GLU A 107 -5.80 -27.69 43.42
C GLU A 107 -4.85 -26.90 42.51
N GLU A 108 -3.69 -27.46 42.18
CA GLU A 108 -2.71 -26.84 41.28
C GLU A 108 -3.32 -26.56 39.89
N MET A 109 -4.07 -27.52 39.35
CA MET A 109 -4.70 -27.40 38.03
C MET A 109 -5.84 -26.38 38.05
N LYS A 110 -6.58 -26.28 39.16
CA LYS A 110 -7.60 -25.25 39.35
C LYS A 110 -7.01 -23.84 39.38
N HIS A 111 -5.87 -23.64 40.05
CA HIS A 111 -5.21 -22.34 40.10
C HIS A 111 -4.66 -21.90 38.73
N LYS A 112 -3.98 -22.78 38.00
CA LYS A 112 -3.49 -22.48 36.63
C LYS A 112 -4.63 -22.12 35.69
N MET A 113 -5.75 -22.85 35.77
CA MET A 113 -6.94 -22.59 34.96
C MET A 113 -7.57 -21.23 35.26
N VAL A 114 -7.76 -20.87 36.53
CA VAL A 114 -8.34 -19.57 36.93
C VAL A 114 -7.50 -18.41 36.43
N LEU A 115 -6.18 -18.51 36.52
CA LEU A 115 -5.26 -17.49 35.99
C LEU A 115 -5.38 -17.36 34.47
N TYR A 116 -5.46 -18.48 33.74
CA TYR A 116 -5.62 -18.46 32.28
C TYR A 116 -6.99 -17.92 31.84
N MET A 117 -8.05 -18.24 32.59
CA MET A 117 -9.40 -17.72 32.39
C MET A 117 -9.49 -16.19 32.61
N GLY A 118 -8.66 -15.61 33.46
CA GLY A 118 -8.52 -14.15 33.57
C GLY A 118 -7.63 -13.55 32.48
N TYR A 119 -6.55 -14.25 32.14
CA TYR A 119 -5.55 -13.82 31.16
C TYR A 119 -6.12 -13.67 29.76
N TYR A 120 -6.76 -14.71 29.21
CA TYR A 120 -7.16 -14.72 27.80
C TYR A 120 -8.24 -13.67 27.48
N PRO A 121 -9.32 -13.50 28.27
CA PRO A 121 -10.27 -12.41 28.07
C PRO A 121 -9.62 -11.03 28.19
N ALA A 122 -8.65 -10.82 29.08
CA ALA A 122 -7.93 -9.56 29.17
C ALA A 122 -7.10 -9.26 27.90
N VAL A 123 -6.50 -10.29 27.28
CA VAL A 123 -5.84 -10.17 25.96
C VAL A 123 -6.85 -9.78 24.87
N VAL A 124 -8.03 -10.41 24.84
CA VAL A 124 -9.09 -10.09 23.87
C VAL A 124 -9.62 -8.66 24.08
N VAL A 125 -9.82 -8.23 25.33
CA VAL A 125 -10.19 -6.85 25.66
C VAL A 125 -9.10 -5.89 25.18
N MET A 126 -7.81 -6.21 25.33
CA MET A 126 -6.73 -5.40 24.77
C MET A 126 -6.80 -5.29 23.24
N LEU A 127 -7.12 -6.38 22.53
CA LEU A 127 -7.32 -6.32 21.08
C LEU A 127 -8.48 -5.39 20.72
N VAL A 128 -9.63 -5.52 21.39
CA VAL A 128 -10.82 -4.68 21.16
C VAL A 128 -10.50 -3.19 21.42
N LEU A 129 -9.77 -2.88 22.50
CA LEU A 129 -9.36 -1.50 22.78
C LEU A 129 -8.43 -0.93 21.71
N ASN A 130 -7.63 -1.77 21.03
CA ASN A 130 -6.76 -1.35 19.92
C ASN A 130 -7.50 -1.20 18.58
N LEU A 131 -8.76 -1.63 18.48
CA LEU A 131 -9.63 -1.31 17.33
C LEU A 131 -10.10 0.15 17.35
N PHE A 132 -10.07 0.79 18.53
CA PHE A 132 -10.41 2.20 18.70
C PHE A 132 -9.15 3.07 18.73
N ALA A 133 -9.25 4.25 18.13
CA ALA A 133 -8.15 5.21 18.08
C ALA A 133 -7.97 5.92 19.43
N ASP A 134 -6.73 6.17 19.81
CA ASP A 134 -6.45 7.02 20.97
C ASP A 134 -6.65 8.51 20.64
N PRO A 135 -6.91 9.36 21.65
CA PRO A 135 -7.15 10.78 21.46
C PRO A 135 -6.07 11.49 20.63
N PRO A 136 -6.40 12.61 19.97
CA PRO A 136 -5.40 13.38 19.22
C PRO A 136 -4.33 13.97 20.15
N PRO A 137 -3.07 14.08 19.67
CA PRO A 137 -1.97 14.67 20.43
C PRO A 137 -2.24 16.15 20.74
N ARG A 138 -1.82 16.60 21.94
CA ARG A 138 -2.01 18.00 22.37
C ARG A 138 -1.11 18.97 21.62
N VAL A 139 0.11 18.54 21.30
CA VAL A 139 1.12 19.38 20.67
C VAL A 139 1.40 18.84 19.27
N THR A 140 1.21 19.68 18.27
CA THR A 140 1.52 19.37 16.87
C THR A 140 2.30 20.52 16.24
N ASP A 141 3.46 20.21 15.64
CA ASP A 141 4.21 21.20 14.84
C ASP A 141 3.55 21.45 13.45
N TYR A 142 2.40 20.84 13.20
CA TYR A 142 1.64 20.96 11.97
C TYR A 142 0.74 22.20 12.02
N PRO A 143 0.52 22.88 10.88
CA PRO A 143 -0.43 23.98 10.81
C PRO A 143 -1.84 23.48 11.15
N LYS A 144 -2.64 24.33 11.80
CA LYS A 144 -4.03 24.02 12.13
C LYS A 144 -4.87 24.06 10.85
N TYR A 145 -5.45 22.92 10.50
CA TYR A 145 -6.35 22.77 9.35
C TYR A 145 -7.82 22.81 9.81
N GLN A 146 -8.72 23.25 8.92
CA GLN A 146 -10.14 23.34 9.24
C GLN A 146 -10.83 21.97 9.15
N LYS A 147 -10.42 21.12 8.20
CA LYS A 147 -10.95 19.77 8.01
C LYS A 147 -9.82 18.76 7.85
N THR A 148 -9.25 18.31 8.97
CA THR A 148 -8.18 17.31 8.96
C THR A 148 -8.65 15.98 8.37
N CYS A 149 -7.82 15.36 7.53
CA CYS A 149 -8.07 14.02 7.00
C CYS A 149 -8.23 12.99 8.14
N PRO A 150 -9.34 12.23 8.19
CA PRO A 150 -9.61 11.24 9.22
C PRO A 150 -8.56 10.13 9.33
N GLU A 151 -7.88 9.78 8.23
CA GLU A 151 -6.83 8.76 8.17
C GLU A 151 -5.73 8.95 9.25
N LEU A 152 -5.44 10.20 9.62
CA LEU A 152 -4.45 10.53 10.64
C LEU A 152 -4.91 10.11 12.04
N GLN A 153 -6.20 10.22 12.31
CA GLN A 153 -6.81 10.01 13.62
C GLN A 153 -7.44 8.62 13.79
N THR A 154 -7.50 7.81 12.74
CA THR A 154 -8.16 6.49 12.80
C THR A 154 -7.27 5.40 13.39
N SER A 155 -7.92 4.34 13.87
CA SER A 155 -7.25 3.14 14.35
C SER A 155 -6.44 2.47 13.25
N PHE A 156 -5.43 1.69 13.64
CA PHE A 156 -4.61 0.97 12.67
C PHE A 156 -5.44 -0.06 11.88
N ALA A 157 -6.39 -0.74 12.55
CA ALA A 157 -7.35 -1.63 11.89
C ALA A 157 -8.19 -0.90 10.83
N SER A 158 -8.80 0.23 11.21
CA SER A 158 -9.58 1.07 10.29
C SER A 158 -8.74 1.63 9.14
N ARG A 159 -7.44 1.89 9.37
CA ARG A 159 -6.51 2.32 8.33
C ARG A 159 -6.21 1.22 7.31
N ILE A 160 -6.05 -0.04 7.74
CA ILE A 160 -5.81 -1.19 6.86
C ILE A 160 -7.03 -1.46 5.96
N VAL A 161 -8.24 -1.41 6.52
CA VAL A 161 -9.48 -1.70 5.78
C VAL A 161 -10.08 -0.47 5.10
N PHE A 162 -9.42 0.69 5.19
CA PHE A 162 -9.89 1.98 4.66
C PHE A 162 -11.25 2.46 5.20
N GLY A 163 -11.68 1.97 6.37
CA GLY A 163 -13.00 2.31 6.94
C GLY A 163 -13.17 3.79 7.31
N TRP A 164 -12.08 4.55 7.39
CA TRP A 164 -12.13 6.00 7.56
C TRP A 164 -12.75 6.74 6.36
N PHE A 165 -12.76 6.11 5.19
CA PHE A 165 -13.32 6.67 3.97
C PHE A 165 -14.84 6.43 3.84
N ASP A 166 -15.40 5.47 4.59
CA ASP A 166 -16.80 5.05 4.51
C ASP A 166 -17.79 6.22 4.67
N GLN A 167 -17.49 7.16 5.58
CA GLN A 167 -18.34 8.33 5.80
C GLN A 167 -18.47 9.21 4.55
N MET A 168 -17.39 9.33 3.76
CA MET A 168 -17.40 10.09 2.52
C MET A 168 -18.17 9.35 1.41
N ILE A 169 -18.04 8.02 1.34
CA ILE A 169 -18.81 7.19 0.40
C ILE A 169 -20.32 7.36 0.66
N TRP A 170 -20.74 7.19 1.92
CA TRP A 170 -22.15 7.32 2.29
C TRP A 170 -22.68 8.73 2.04
N LYS A 171 -21.88 9.77 2.31
CA LYS A 171 -22.24 11.15 2.01
C LYS A 171 -22.43 11.36 0.51
N GLY A 172 -21.52 10.85 -0.31
CA GLY A 172 -21.57 10.94 -1.77
C GLY A 172 -22.71 10.13 -2.40
N CYS A 173 -23.13 9.05 -1.75
CA CYS A 173 -24.30 8.27 -2.14
C CYS A 173 -25.60 9.04 -1.91
N ARG A 174 -25.70 9.82 -0.82
CA ARG A 174 -26.90 10.60 -0.49
C ARG A 174 -26.96 11.94 -1.20
N ASN A 175 -25.82 12.61 -1.35
CA ASN A 175 -25.73 13.95 -1.93
C ASN A 175 -24.49 14.04 -2.85
N PRO A 176 -24.56 14.78 -3.97
CA PRO A 176 -23.39 15.03 -4.79
C PRO A 176 -22.31 15.77 -3.98
N LEU A 177 -21.10 15.24 -3.99
CA LEU A 177 -19.98 15.81 -3.23
C LEU A 177 -19.53 17.14 -3.85
N THR A 178 -19.30 18.13 -2.98
CA THR A 178 -18.74 19.43 -3.36
C THR A 178 -17.29 19.56 -2.85
N VAL A 179 -16.56 20.56 -3.34
CA VAL A 179 -15.19 20.86 -2.86
C VAL A 179 -15.17 21.12 -1.35
N ALA A 180 -16.25 21.69 -0.80
CA ALA A 180 -16.38 21.94 0.63
C ALA A 180 -16.45 20.64 1.45
N ASP A 181 -16.84 19.50 0.87
CA ASP A 181 -16.94 18.22 1.57
C ASP A 181 -15.62 17.47 1.68
N LEU A 182 -14.61 17.90 0.91
CA LEU A 182 -13.29 17.29 0.90
C LEU A 182 -12.50 17.64 2.16
N TRP A 183 -11.63 16.72 2.56
CA TRP A 183 -10.66 16.96 3.64
C TRP A 183 -9.43 17.69 3.11
N ASP A 184 -8.79 18.42 4.01
CA ASP A 184 -7.47 18.98 3.78
C ASP A 184 -6.44 17.86 3.61
N LEU A 185 -5.49 18.06 2.68
CA LEU A 185 -4.40 17.11 2.47
C LEU A 185 -3.55 16.96 3.73
N ARG A 186 -2.96 15.78 3.89
CA ARG A 186 -1.92 15.58 4.90
C ARG A 186 -0.78 16.56 4.65
N TYR A 187 -0.25 17.15 5.72
CA TYR A 187 0.86 18.10 5.64
C TYR A 187 2.06 17.56 4.83
N GLN A 188 2.33 16.25 4.91
CA GLN A 188 3.44 15.61 4.22
C GLN A 188 3.27 15.56 2.70
N ASP A 189 2.03 15.52 2.23
CA ASP A 189 1.66 15.42 0.81
C ASP A 189 1.30 16.78 0.21
N THR A 190 1.37 17.85 1.01
CA THR A 190 1.14 19.22 0.53
C THR A 190 2.29 19.66 -0.37
N SER A 191 1.97 20.40 -1.45
CA SER A 191 2.95 20.93 -2.41
C SER A 191 4.09 21.69 -1.74
N ASP A 192 3.80 22.51 -0.73
CA ASP A 192 4.81 23.25 0.03
C ASP A 192 5.91 22.32 0.59
N GLN A 193 5.54 21.16 1.14
CA GLN A 193 6.50 20.22 1.72
C GLN A 193 7.18 19.37 0.67
N VAL A 194 6.43 18.83 -0.29
CA VAL A 194 6.96 18.00 -1.37
C VAL A 194 7.97 18.77 -2.20
N VAL A 195 7.64 20.01 -2.56
CA VAL A 195 8.50 20.90 -3.35
C VAL A 195 9.72 21.32 -2.55
N LYS A 196 9.58 21.73 -1.28
CA LYS A 196 10.73 22.06 -0.42
C LYS A 196 11.71 20.89 -0.30
N ARG A 197 11.21 19.67 -0.09
CA ARG A 197 12.04 18.45 -0.03
C ARG A 197 12.72 18.17 -1.37
N PHE A 198 12.00 18.34 -2.48
CA PHE A 198 12.56 18.18 -3.81
C PHE A 198 13.67 19.16 -4.09
N GLU A 199 13.43 20.46 -3.91
CA GLU A 199 14.40 21.51 -4.21
C GLU A 199 15.66 21.37 -3.37
N LYS A 200 15.53 21.01 -2.09
CA LYS A 200 16.67 20.75 -1.22
C LYS A 200 17.55 19.61 -1.76
N ASN A 201 16.96 18.50 -2.18
CA ASN A 201 17.70 17.37 -2.73
C ASN A 201 18.23 17.64 -4.14
N TRP A 202 17.47 18.37 -4.96
CA TRP A 202 17.85 18.77 -6.30
C TRP A 202 19.05 19.72 -6.30
N LYS A 203 19.05 20.71 -5.41
CA LYS A 203 20.18 21.64 -5.23
C LYS A 203 21.44 20.87 -4.85
N LYS A 204 21.36 19.98 -3.85
CA LYS A 204 22.48 19.09 -3.45
C LYS A 204 22.99 18.23 -4.60
N TYR A 205 22.09 17.70 -5.44
CA TYR A 205 22.47 16.90 -6.61
C TYR A 205 23.22 17.74 -7.65
N LEU A 206 22.75 18.97 -7.92
CA LEU A 206 23.40 19.91 -8.84
C LEU A 206 24.76 20.39 -8.33
N GLU A 207 24.90 20.66 -7.03
CA GLU A 207 26.15 21.07 -6.38
C GLU A 207 27.22 19.97 -6.53
N ARG A 208 26.89 18.74 -6.12
CA ARG A 208 27.78 17.56 -6.27
C ARG A 208 28.23 17.33 -7.70
N ARG A 209 27.31 17.51 -8.65
CA ARG A 209 27.63 17.37 -10.07
C ARG A 209 28.58 18.47 -10.55
N THR A 210 28.39 19.70 -10.08
CA THR A 210 29.25 20.84 -10.43
C THR A 210 30.66 20.66 -9.86
N GLU A 211 30.77 20.12 -8.65
CA GLU A 211 32.05 19.75 -8.02
C GLU A 211 32.76 18.65 -8.80
N ASN A 212 32.08 17.56 -9.14
CA ASN A 212 32.67 16.46 -9.91
C ASN A 212 33.20 16.92 -11.28
N VAL A 213 32.51 17.84 -11.96
CA VAL A 213 32.97 18.42 -13.23
C VAL A 213 34.20 19.32 -13.03
N LYS A 214 34.35 19.98 -11.87
CA LYS A 214 35.56 20.77 -11.56
C LYS A 214 36.76 19.87 -11.28
N VAL A 215 36.57 18.72 -10.61
CA VAL A 215 37.63 17.73 -10.36
C VAL A 215 38.12 17.09 -11.68
N ASP A 216 37.20 16.78 -12.60
CA ASP A 216 37.52 16.20 -13.91
C ASP A 216 38.29 17.17 -14.85
N LYS A 217 38.29 18.49 -14.57
CA LYS A 217 39.09 19.47 -15.33
C LYS A 217 40.59 19.39 -15.06
N ASN A 218 41.03 18.67 -14.03
CA ASN A 218 42.45 18.44 -13.75
C ASN A 218 43.04 17.27 -14.59
N LEU A 219 42.24 16.65 -15.46
CA LEU A 219 42.67 15.69 -16.48
C LEU A 219 42.66 16.37 -17.87
N PRO A 220 43.65 16.08 -18.75
CA PRO A 220 43.75 16.75 -20.05
C PRO A 220 42.55 16.40 -20.94
N GLN A 221 41.71 17.39 -21.23
CA GLN A 221 40.47 17.25 -22.01
C GLN A 221 40.76 17.06 -23.51
N LYS A 222 40.76 15.81 -23.99
CA LYS A 222 40.50 15.51 -25.41
C LYS A 222 39.00 15.27 -25.61
N GLY A 223 38.36 16.19 -26.35
CA GLY A 223 37.01 16.00 -26.90
C GLY A 223 35.86 16.54 -26.05
N LYS A 224 34.88 17.18 -26.70
CA LYS A 224 33.62 17.66 -26.10
C LYS A 224 32.90 16.51 -25.40
N VAL A 225 33.04 16.37 -24.09
CA VAL A 225 32.31 15.37 -23.30
C VAL A 225 30.81 15.65 -23.42
N PRO A 226 29.98 14.69 -23.86
CA PRO A 226 28.54 14.88 -23.91
C PRO A 226 28.03 15.12 -22.49
N LYS A 227 27.38 16.27 -22.26
CA LYS A 227 26.74 16.58 -20.97
C LYS A 227 25.68 15.50 -20.71
N LYS A 228 25.97 14.50 -19.87
CA LYS A 228 25.00 13.47 -19.47
C LYS A 228 23.66 14.14 -19.08
N PRO A 229 22.49 13.66 -19.57
CA PRO A 229 21.21 14.26 -19.22
C PRO A 229 21.05 14.31 -17.69
N VAL A 230 20.47 15.40 -17.18
CA VAL A 230 20.25 15.57 -15.74
C VAL A 230 19.09 14.65 -15.35
N SER A 231 19.36 13.59 -14.57
CA SER A 231 18.31 12.64 -14.18
C SER A 231 17.51 13.17 -12.99
N VAL A 232 16.26 13.56 -13.25
CA VAL A 232 15.29 13.96 -12.22
C VAL A 232 14.85 12.76 -11.38
N LEU A 233 14.82 11.57 -11.98
CA LEU A 233 14.32 10.33 -11.38
C LEU A 233 15.07 9.94 -10.10
N SER A 234 16.41 10.04 -10.08
CA SER A 234 17.20 9.70 -8.89
C SER A 234 16.84 10.59 -7.70
N THR A 235 16.61 11.88 -7.94
CA THR A 235 16.22 12.84 -6.88
C THR A 235 14.79 12.56 -6.42
N MET A 236 13.89 12.22 -7.34
CA MET A 236 12.51 11.81 -7.05
C MET A 236 12.45 10.56 -6.17
N CYS A 237 13.13 9.48 -6.56
CA CYS A 237 13.17 8.25 -5.79
C CYS A 237 13.73 8.47 -4.38
N ARG A 238 14.68 9.40 -4.22
CA ARG A 238 15.22 9.76 -2.90
C ARG A 238 14.23 10.48 -2.00
N ILE A 239 13.26 11.21 -2.55
CA ILE A 239 12.23 11.92 -1.76
C ILE A 239 11.13 10.94 -1.33
N CYS A 240 10.73 10.05 -2.23
CA CYS A 240 9.67 9.07 -2.01
C CYS A 240 10.21 7.69 -1.61
N TRP A 241 11.43 7.61 -1.05
CA TRP A 241 12.08 6.33 -0.73
C TRP A 241 11.27 5.48 0.25
N MET A 242 10.58 6.11 1.20
CA MET A 242 9.80 5.41 2.23
C MET A 242 8.54 4.73 1.64
N PRO A 243 7.68 5.43 0.85
CA PRO A 243 6.63 4.77 0.06
C PRO A 243 7.15 3.70 -0.90
N LEU A 244 8.29 3.92 -1.57
CA LEU A 244 8.86 2.96 -2.53
C LEU A 244 9.35 1.67 -1.85
N VAL A 245 10.07 1.77 -0.73
CA VAL A 245 10.58 0.59 -0.02
C VAL A 245 9.44 -0.16 0.66
N SER A 246 8.52 0.55 1.32
CA SER A 246 7.33 -0.09 1.91
C SER A 246 6.43 -0.72 0.85
N GLY A 247 6.24 -0.04 -0.29
CA GLY A 247 5.54 -0.58 -1.46
C GLY A 247 6.20 -1.84 -2.03
N ALA A 248 7.54 -1.88 -2.11
CA ALA A 248 8.29 -3.07 -2.54
C ALA A 248 8.07 -4.25 -1.60
N PHE A 249 8.16 -4.01 -0.29
CA PHE A 249 7.98 -5.03 0.73
C PHE A 249 6.55 -5.59 0.70
N CYS A 250 5.54 -4.73 0.69
CA CYS A 250 4.14 -5.15 0.57
C CYS A 250 3.91 -5.96 -0.71
N LYS A 251 4.47 -5.55 -1.85
CA LYS A 251 4.33 -6.28 -3.11
C LYS A 251 4.93 -7.68 -3.02
N LEU A 252 6.14 -7.80 -2.47
CA LEU A 252 6.80 -9.10 -2.28
C LEU A 252 5.97 -10.03 -1.40
N VAL A 253 5.48 -9.54 -0.25
CA VAL A 253 4.65 -10.34 0.66
C VAL A 253 3.33 -10.75 -0.02
N GLY A 254 2.68 -9.83 -0.74
CA GLY A 254 1.46 -10.12 -1.51
C GLY A 254 1.68 -11.20 -2.57
N ASP A 255 2.81 -11.17 -3.29
CA ASP A 255 3.17 -12.19 -4.27
C ASP A 255 3.39 -13.56 -3.61
N MET A 256 4.08 -13.61 -2.46
CA MET A 256 4.26 -14.87 -1.72
C MET A 256 2.93 -15.46 -1.25
N LEU A 257 2.03 -14.63 -0.72
CA LEU A 257 0.68 -15.07 -0.30
C LEU A 257 -0.14 -15.59 -1.48
N THR A 258 0.04 -15.02 -2.68
CA THR A 258 -0.63 -15.49 -3.90
C THR A 258 -0.30 -16.96 -4.20
N PHE A 259 0.95 -17.37 -3.96
CA PHE A 259 1.38 -18.76 -4.15
C PHE A 259 0.99 -19.71 -3.01
N ALA A 260 0.71 -19.20 -1.81
CA ALA A 260 0.24 -20.03 -0.70
C ALA A 260 -1.11 -20.71 -1.01
N ASN A 261 -2.02 -20.01 -1.69
CA ASN A 261 -3.36 -20.50 -2.00
C ASN A 261 -3.38 -21.82 -2.82
N PRO A 262 -2.70 -21.93 -3.97
CA PRO A 262 -2.61 -23.20 -4.71
C PRO A 262 -2.05 -24.36 -3.89
N HIS A 263 -1.08 -24.10 -3.00
CA HIS A 263 -0.50 -25.15 -2.15
C HIS A 263 -1.48 -25.63 -1.07
N ILE A 264 -2.20 -24.72 -0.41
CA ILE A 264 -3.21 -25.10 0.58
C ILE A 264 -4.36 -25.84 -0.12
N LEU A 265 -4.73 -25.44 -1.34
CA LEU A 265 -5.71 -26.16 -2.15
C LEU A 265 -5.25 -27.59 -2.47
N LEU A 266 -3.98 -27.79 -2.81
CA LEU A 266 -3.43 -29.13 -3.01
C LEU A 266 -3.49 -29.98 -1.73
N LEU A 267 -3.19 -29.39 -0.57
CA LEU A 267 -3.35 -30.07 0.73
C LEU A 267 -4.81 -30.43 1.01
N MET A 268 -5.76 -29.56 0.65
CA MET A 268 -7.19 -29.83 0.76
C MET A 268 -7.63 -31.00 -0.14
N ILE A 269 -7.19 -31.02 -1.40
CA ILE A 269 -7.50 -32.11 -2.33
C ILE A 269 -6.94 -33.45 -1.79
N ARG A 270 -5.71 -33.43 -1.27
CA ARG A 270 -5.10 -34.61 -0.63
C ARG A 270 -5.85 -35.04 0.63
N PHE A 271 -6.30 -34.09 1.43
CA PHE A 271 -7.09 -34.34 2.63
C PHE A 271 -8.39 -35.09 2.31
N ILE A 272 -9.11 -34.67 1.26
CA ILE A 272 -10.36 -35.32 0.82
C ILE A 272 -10.12 -36.78 0.42
N GLY A 273 -8.96 -37.10 -0.17
CA GLY A 273 -8.57 -38.46 -0.53
C GLY A 273 -8.04 -39.31 0.65
N SER A 274 -7.91 -38.73 1.85
CA SER A 274 -7.28 -39.36 3.02
C SER A 274 -8.28 -39.57 4.15
N LYS A 275 -8.01 -40.52 5.07
CA LYS A 275 -8.79 -40.72 6.31
C LYS A 275 -8.21 -39.93 7.49
N GLU A 276 -7.77 -38.69 7.24
CA GLU A 276 -7.23 -37.82 8.29
C GLU A 276 -8.32 -37.20 9.18
N PHE A 277 -7.95 -36.69 10.34
CA PHE A 277 -8.87 -36.05 11.28
C PHE A 277 -9.50 -34.78 10.69
N MET A 278 -10.81 -34.59 10.91
CA MET A 278 -11.59 -33.48 10.35
C MET A 278 -11.05 -32.07 10.67
N TRP A 279 -10.40 -31.89 11.83
CA TRP A 279 -9.83 -30.59 12.22
C TRP A 279 -8.79 -30.07 11.23
N ARG A 280 -8.06 -30.95 10.53
CA ARG A 280 -7.08 -30.55 9.50
C ARG A 280 -7.77 -29.93 8.30
N GLY A 281 -8.90 -30.50 7.87
CA GLY A 281 -9.73 -29.93 6.81
C GLY A 281 -10.22 -28.52 7.16
N PHE A 282 -10.71 -28.30 8.38
CA PHE A 282 -11.11 -26.96 8.83
C PHE A 282 -9.94 -25.97 8.83
N ILE A 283 -8.75 -26.39 9.26
CA ILE A 283 -7.54 -25.52 9.20
C ILE A 283 -7.20 -25.14 7.77
N TYR A 284 -7.24 -26.08 6.81
CA TYR A 284 -6.97 -25.77 5.41
C TYR A 284 -8.02 -24.81 4.82
N ALA A 285 -9.30 -24.98 5.16
CA ALA A 285 -10.38 -24.10 4.69
C ALA A 285 -10.26 -22.68 5.25
N ILE A 286 -10.05 -22.55 6.57
CA ILE A 286 -9.82 -21.26 7.23
C ILE A 286 -8.52 -20.63 6.70
N GLY A 287 -7.48 -21.45 6.49
CA GLY A 287 -6.21 -21.01 5.91
C GLY A 287 -6.37 -20.40 4.52
N LEU A 288 -7.14 -21.03 3.63
CA LEU A 288 -7.45 -20.47 2.30
C LEU A 288 -8.14 -19.11 2.38
N PHE A 289 -9.15 -18.99 3.26
CA PHE A 289 -9.87 -17.74 3.46
C PHE A 289 -8.92 -16.64 3.97
N VAL A 290 -8.21 -16.90 5.07
CA VAL A 290 -7.31 -15.91 5.70
C VAL A 290 -6.18 -15.49 4.76
N MET A 291 -5.56 -16.43 4.03
CA MET A 291 -4.49 -16.10 3.08
C MET A 291 -5.00 -15.23 1.94
N SER A 292 -6.20 -15.50 1.41
CA SER A 292 -6.82 -14.70 0.35
C SER A 292 -7.15 -13.28 0.81
N GLU A 293 -7.71 -13.11 2.01
CA GLU A 293 -8.02 -11.79 2.56
C GLU A 293 -6.74 -10.99 2.87
N LEU A 294 -5.72 -11.63 3.48
CA LEU A 294 -4.43 -10.98 3.72
C LEU A 294 -3.73 -10.57 2.42
N GLN A 295 -3.77 -11.43 1.40
CA GLN A 295 -3.25 -11.11 0.06
C GLN A 295 -3.96 -9.88 -0.51
N SER A 296 -5.30 -9.83 -0.43
CA SER A 296 -6.10 -8.70 -0.90
C SER A 296 -5.72 -7.41 -0.18
N LEU A 297 -5.70 -7.41 1.16
CA LEU A 297 -5.37 -6.23 1.97
C LEU A 297 -3.96 -5.69 1.68
N ILE A 298 -2.96 -6.58 1.60
CA ILE A 298 -1.57 -6.18 1.34
C ILE A 298 -1.41 -5.61 -0.07
N ASN A 299 -2.08 -6.19 -1.07
CA ASN A 299 -2.06 -5.68 -2.43
C ASN A 299 -2.69 -4.29 -2.55
N HIS A 300 -3.81 -4.05 -1.86
CA HIS A 300 -4.44 -2.72 -1.84
C HIS A 300 -3.60 -1.69 -1.09
N GLN A 301 -2.97 -2.07 0.03
CA GLN A 301 -2.03 -1.19 0.73
C GLN A 301 -0.83 -0.82 -0.13
N HIS A 302 -0.29 -1.79 -0.90
CA HIS A 302 0.74 -1.54 -1.90
C HIS A 302 0.27 -0.50 -2.93
N LEU A 303 -0.92 -0.68 -3.52
CA LEU A 303 -1.45 0.25 -4.53
C LEU A 303 -1.56 1.67 -3.99
N ILE A 304 -2.14 1.86 -2.81
CA ILE A 304 -2.33 3.20 -2.23
C ILE A 304 -0.98 3.85 -1.89
N ASN A 305 -0.04 3.10 -1.32
CA ASN A 305 1.30 3.62 -1.06
C ASN A 305 1.99 4.11 -2.34
N MET A 306 1.83 3.35 -3.44
CA MET A 306 2.38 3.73 -4.74
C MET A 306 1.64 4.88 -5.40
N TYR A 307 0.32 4.99 -5.26
CA TYR A 307 -0.43 6.16 -5.72
C TYR A 307 -0.02 7.44 -4.98
N VAL A 308 0.19 7.38 -3.67
CA VAL A 308 0.72 8.52 -2.89
C VAL A 308 2.11 8.92 -3.38
N ALA A 309 2.99 7.95 -3.66
CA ALA A 309 4.30 8.22 -4.26
C ALA A 309 4.17 8.89 -5.63
N GLY A 310 3.26 8.40 -6.48
CA GLY A 310 2.96 8.95 -7.80
C GLY A 310 2.41 10.38 -7.76
N LEU A 311 1.50 10.68 -6.82
CA LEU A 311 0.98 12.02 -6.57
C LEU A 311 2.09 12.99 -6.14
N ASN A 312 3.00 12.55 -5.28
CA ASN A 312 4.15 13.33 -4.85
C ASN A 312 5.14 13.57 -6.01
N PHE A 313 5.35 12.59 -6.89
CA PHE A 313 6.13 12.77 -8.12
C PHE A 313 5.49 13.79 -9.05
N ARG A 314 4.18 13.66 -9.34
CA ARG A 314 3.44 14.60 -10.17
C ARG A 314 3.55 16.03 -9.63
N THR A 315 3.32 16.21 -8.33
CA THR A 315 3.39 17.51 -7.66
C THR A 315 4.79 18.14 -7.78
N ALA A 316 5.84 17.34 -7.56
CA ALA A 316 7.21 17.83 -7.68
C ALA A 316 7.58 18.19 -9.13
N ILE A 317 7.19 17.36 -10.12
CA ILE A 317 7.45 17.61 -11.54
C ILE A 317 6.72 18.88 -12.00
N MET A 318 5.42 19.01 -11.70
CA MET A 318 4.64 20.19 -12.06
C MET A 318 5.25 21.47 -11.48
N SER A 319 5.60 21.46 -10.19
CA SER A 319 6.24 22.63 -9.57
C SER A 319 7.62 22.94 -10.15
N ALA A 320 8.41 21.92 -10.49
CA ALA A 320 9.73 22.10 -11.06
C ALA A 320 9.66 22.74 -12.45
N VAL A 321 8.75 22.24 -13.30
CA VAL A 321 8.51 22.78 -14.64
C VAL A 321 7.97 24.20 -14.55
N TYR A 322 6.99 24.46 -13.69
CA TYR A 322 6.42 25.80 -13.48
C TYR A 322 7.49 26.82 -13.07
N LYS A 323 8.28 26.52 -12.02
CA LYS A 323 9.35 27.42 -11.57
C LYS A 323 10.44 27.62 -12.62
N LYS A 324 10.75 26.58 -13.41
CA LYS A 324 11.75 26.67 -14.48
C LYS A 324 11.26 27.52 -15.65
N ALA A 325 9.98 27.43 -16.01
CA ALA A 325 9.36 28.23 -17.06
C ALA A 325 9.42 29.74 -16.75
N LEU A 326 9.21 30.12 -15.48
CA LEU A 326 9.34 31.51 -15.02
C LEU A 326 10.77 32.07 -15.12
N ARG A 327 11.79 31.21 -15.16
CA ARG A 327 13.21 31.59 -15.19
C ARG A 327 13.90 31.26 -16.53
N LEU A 328 13.12 30.92 -17.55
CA LEU A 328 13.65 30.57 -18.86
C LEU A 328 14.15 31.83 -19.58
N SER A 329 15.32 31.76 -20.22
CA SER A 329 15.82 32.86 -21.06
C SER A 329 14.98 32.99 -22.34
N ASN A 330 14.97 34.17 -22.96
CA ASN A 330 14.23 34.38 -24.21
C ASN A 330 14.70 33.43 -25.34
N SER A 331 15.99 33.10 -25.40
CA SER A 331 16.52 32.13 -26.36
C SER A 331 15.97 30.71 -26.12
N ALA A 332 15.96 30.25 -24.86
CA ALA A 332 15.40 28.94 -24.51
C ALA A 332 13.86 28.90 -24.64
N ARG A 333 13.17 30.05 -24.50
CA ARG A 333 11.72 30.18 -24.69
C ARG A 333 11.31 30.07 -26.15
N LYS A 334 12.20 30.39 -27.10
CA LYS A 334 11.97 30.12 -28.52
C LYS A 334 11.99 28.63 -28.85
N THR A 335 12.75 27.84 -28.09
CA THR A 335 12.87 26.38 -28.28
C THR A 335 11.86 25.56 -27.46
N ALA A 336 11.27 26.15 -26.42
CA ALA A 336 10.27 25.51 -25.56
C ALA A 336 9.03 26.40 -25.53
N THR A 337 8.07 26.08 -26.39
CA THR A 337 6.81 26.82 -26.52
C THR A 337 5.96 26.71 -25.26
N VAL A 338 5.04 27.66 -25.06
CA VAL A 338 4.10 27.61 -23.93
C VAL A 338 3.29 26.31 -23.95
N GLY A 339 2.91 25.84 -25.15
CA GLY A 339 2.19 24.58 -25.34
C GLY A 339 2.99 23.37 -24.85
N GLU A 340 4.28 23.28 -25.18
CA GLU A 340 5.15 22.19 -24.71
C GLU A 340 5.33 22.20 -23.18
N VAL A 341 5.47 23.37 -22.57
CA VAL A 341 5.55 23.51 -21.10
C VAL A 341 4.26 23.06 -20.43
N VAL A 342 3.10 23.43 -20.98
CA VAL A 342 1.79 22.99 -20.47
C VAL A 342 1.62 21.49 -20.66
N ASN A 343 2.03 20.93 -21.80
CA ASN A 343 1.99 19.50 -22.06
C ASN A 343 2.86 18.70 -21.06
N LEU A 344 4.08 19.19 -20.75
CA LEU A 344 4.95 18.58 -19.75
C LEU A 344 4.30 18.54 -18.34
N MET A 345 3.56 19.59 -17.97
CA MET A 345 2.87 19.66 -16.68
C MET A 345 1.57 18.82 -16.64
N ALA A 346 0.85 18.73 -17.74
CA ALA A 346 -0.46 18.07 -17.78
C ALA A 346 -0.38 16.59 -18.15
N VAL A 347 0.43 16.24 -19.16
CA VAL A 347 0.49 14.88 -19.73
C VAL A 347 1.66 14.11 -19.13
N ASP A 348 2.89 14.64 -19.22
CA ASP A 348 4.08 13.88 -18.78
C ASP A 348 4.12 13.69 -17.26
N ALA A 349 3.72 14.71 -16.49
CA ALA A 349 3.58 14.57 -15.04
C ALA A 349 2.46 13.58 -14.63
N GLN A 350 1.38 13.47 -15.43
CA GLN A 350 0.32 12.50 -15.20
C GLN A 350 0.80 11.08 -15.49
N ARG A 351 1.54 10.86 -16.59
CA ARG A 351 2.15 9.55 -16.91
C ARG A 351 3.04 9.04 -15.78
N ALA A 352 3.75 9.94 -15.09
CA ALA A 352 4.57 9.56 -13.93
C ALA A 352 3.74 9.05 -12.74
N LEU A 353 2.54 9.62 -12.52
CA LEU A 353 1.58 9.14 -11.54
C LEU A 353 1.01 7.79 -11.97
N ASP A 354 0.56 7.66 -13.21
CA ASP A 354 -0.07 6.44 -13.74
C ASP A 354 0.91 5.25 -13.75
N PHE A 355 2.21 5.51 -13.95
CA PHE A 355 3.26 4.50 -13.89
C PHE A 355 3.55 4.02 -12.45
N ALA A 356 3.34 4.85 -11.44
CA ALA A 356 3.73 4.56 -10.06
C ALA A 356 3.24 3.19 -9.53
N PRO A 357 1.96 2.79 -9.64
CA PRO A 357 1.50 1.47 -9.18
C PRO A 357 2.17 0.29 -9.92
N PHE A 358 2.61 0.48 -11.17
CA PHE A 358 3.27 -0.56 -11.96
C PHE A 358 4.78 -0.63 -11.74
N CYS A 359 5.37 0.31 -11.00
CA CYS A 359 6.83 0.39 -10.82
C CYS A 359 7.40 -0.91 -10.22
N HIS A 360 6.74 -1.51 -9.23
CA HIS A 360 7.23 -2.76 -8.64
C HIS A 360 6.87 -3.99 -9.45
N VAL A 361 5.87 -3.93 -10.33
CA VAL A 361 5.50 -5.04 -11.23
C VAL A 361 6.66 -5.38 -12.17
N VAL A 362 7.48 -4.40 -12.54
CA VAL A 362 8.64 -4.58 -13.43
C VAL A 362 9.61 -5.66 -12.95
N TRP A 363 9.90 -5.72 -11.64
CA TRP A 363 10.79 -6.74 -11.08
C TRP A 363 10.03 -7.90 -10.43
N SER A 364 8.82 -7.66 -9.92
CA SER A 364 7.98 -8.70 -9.30
C SER A 364 7.44 -9.69 -10.34
N SER A 365 7.08 -9.24 -11.54
CA SER A 365 6.49 -10.11 -12.56
C SER A 365 7.45 -11.22 -13.03
N PRO A 366 8.72 -10.95 -13.36
CA PRO A 366 9.69 -12.01 -13.67
C PRO A 366 9.87 -13.00 -12.51
N LEU A 367 9.96 -12.50 -11.27
CA LEU A 367 10.09 -13.34 -10.08
C LEU A 367 8.88 -14.25 -9.88
N THR A 368 7.68 -13.70 -10.02
CA THR A 368 6.41 -14.43 -9.94
C THR A 368 6.32 -15.47 -11.05
N PHE A 369 6.72 -15.13 -12.27
CA PHE A 369 6.73 -16.07 -13.40
C PHE A 369 7.67 -17.26 -13.14
N ILE A 370 8.89 -16.99 -12.66
CA ILE A 370 9.87 -18.04 -12.32
C ILE A 370 9.32 -18.94 -11.20
N LEU A 371 8.76 -18.36 -10.14
CA LEU A 371 8.17 -19.13 -9.04
C LEU A 371 6.97 -19.97 -9.49
N ALA A 372 6.10 -19.42 -10.34
CA ALA A 372 4.96 -20.14 -10.90
C ALA A 372 5.42 -21.34 -11.73
N LEU A 373 6.42 -21.17 -12.60
CA LEU A 373 7.00 -22.27 -13.37
C LEU A 373 7.66 -23.32 -12.47
N TYR A 374 8.37 -22.89 -11.42
CA TYR A 374 8.97 -23.80 -10.45
C TYR A 374 7.92 -24.66 -9.75
N PHE A 375 6.85 -24.05 -9.23
CA PHE A 375 5.77 -24.80 -8.57
C PHE A 375 5.00 -25.70 -9.55
N LEU A 376 4.77 -25.24 -10.77
CA LEU A 376 4.12 -26.05 -11.80
C LEU A 376 4.98 -27.27 -12.19
N TRP A 377 6.30 -27.08 -12.30
CA TRP A 377 7.26 -28.16 -12.52
C TRP A 377 7.22 -29.21 -11.41
N GLN A 378 7.07 -28.80 -10.14
CA GLN A 378 6.94 -29.74 -9.02
C GLN A 378 5.64 -30.58 -9.09
N ILE A 379 4.57 -30.05 -9.70
CA ILE A 379 3.27 -30.74 -9.80
C ILE A 379 3.21 -31.64 -11.04
N LEU A 380 3.67 -31.15 -12.21
CA LEU A 380 3.49 -31.80 -13.52
C LEU A 380 4.79 -32.35 -14.14
N GLY A 381 5.96 -32.01 -13.58
CA GLY A 381 7.25 -32.43 -14.12
C GLY A 381 7.52 -31.85 -15.53
N PRO A 382 8.20 -32.61 -16.42
CA PRO A 382 8.61 -32.14 -17.75
C PRO A 382 7.48 -31.67 -18.66
N ALA A 383 6.23 -32.12 -18.42
CA ALA A 383 5.06 -31.68 -19.19
C ALA A 383 4.85 -30.15 -19.14
N THR A 384 5.37 -29.48 -18.10
CA THR A 384 5.37 -28.02 -17.96
C THR A 384 6.02 -27.30 -19.14
N LEU A 385 7.02 -27.91 -19.79
CA LEU A 385 7.75 -27.31 -20.92
C LEU A 385 6.86 -27.09 -22.15
N ALA A 386 5.87 -27.97 -22.38
CA ALA A 386 4.93 -27.81 -23.48
C ALA A 386 4.07 -26.53 -23.29
N GLY A 387 3.60 -26.28 -22.06
CA GLY A 387 2.89 -25.05 -21.72
C GLY A 387 3.75 -23.80 -21.88
N LEU A 388 5.02 -23.87 -21.44
CA LEU A 388 5.98 -22.78 -21.62
C LEU A 388 6.23 -22.47 -23.11
N ALA A 389 6.37 -23.50 -23.95
CA ALA A 389 6.55 -23.32 -25.40
C ALA A 389 5.36 -22.58 -26.02
N VAL A 390 4.12 -22.95 -25.66
CA VAL A 390 2.92 -22.24 -26.12
C VAL A 390 2.91 -20.79 -25.66
N MET A 391 3.24 -20.51 -24.40
CA MET A 391 3.33 -19.12 -23.89
C MET A 391 4.36 -18.28 -24.65
N ILE A 392 5.53 -18.85 -24.97
CA ILE A 392 6.58 -18.17 -25.73
C ILE A 392 6.10 -17.86 -27.15
N ILE A 393 5.33 -18.75 -27.79
CA ILE A 393 4.75 -18.53 -29.14
C ILE A 393 3.66 -17.45 -29.13
N ILE A 394 2.90 -17.31 -28.03
CA ILE A 394 1.87 -16.27 -27.90
C ILE A 394 2.48 -14.86 -27.84
N ILE A 395 3.69 -14.69 -27.29
CA ILE A 395 4.35 -13.37 -27.20
C ILE A 395 4.56 -12.70 -28.58
N PRO A 396 5.22 -13.31 -29.57
CA PRO A 396 5.39 -12.72 -30.90
C PRO A 396 4.06 -12.57 -31.63
N LEU A 397 3.11 -13.50 -31.43
CA LEU A 397 1.77 -13.37 -32.01
C LEU A 397 1.05 -12.11 -31.50
N ASN A 398 1.04 -11.89 -30.19
CA ASN A 398 0.49 -10.68 -29.58
C ASN A 398 1.20 -9.42 -30.08
N SER A 399 2.53 -9.46 -30.27
CA SER A 399 3.30 -8.34 -30.83
C SER A 399 2.93 -8.02 -32.28
N LEU A 400 2.74 -9.04 -33.12
CA LEU A 400 2.30 -8.88 -34.51
C LEU A 400 0.89 -8.29 -34.58
N ILE A 401 -0.04 -8.81 -33.77
CA ILE A 401 -1.41 -8.29 -33.66
C ILE A 401 -1.38 -6.85 -33.17
N ALA A 402 -0.63 -6.54 -32.10
CA ALA A 402 -0.51 -5.18 -31.58
C ALA A 402 0.06 -4.20 -32.61
N LYS A 403 1.05 -4.62 -33.42
CA LYS A 403 1.58 -3.82 -34.52
C LYS A 403 0.52 -3.57 -35.60
N ARG A 404 -0.28 -4.59 -35.94
CA ARG A 404 -1.38 -4.42 -36.92
C ARG A 404 -2.47 -3.50 -36.40
N VAL A 405 -2.90 -3.68 -35.15
CA VAL A 405 -3.86 -2.81 -34.46
C VAL A 405 -3.36 -1.37 -34.45
N LYS A 406 -2.09 -1.14 -34.09
CA LYS A 406 -1.49 0.20 -34.11
C LYS A 406 -1.54 0.83 -35.50
N ASN A 407 -1.19 0.09 -36.55
CA ASN A 407 -1.24 0.60 -37.92
C ASN A 407 -2.67 0.98 -38.34
N LEU A 408 -3.65 0.12 -38.06
CA LEU A 408 -5.06 0.41 -38.32
C LEU A 408 -5.56 1.61 -37.50
N GLN A 409 -5.14 1.73 -36.24
CA GLN A 409 -5.46 2.90 -35.41
C GLN A 409 -4.89 4.20 -35.98
N MET A 410 -3.67 4.18 -36.52
CA MET A 410 -3.07 5.35 -37.16
C MET A 410 -3.84 5.77 -38.42
N GLU A 411 -4.23 4.80 -39.26
CA GLU A 411 -5.04 5.05 -40.44
C GLU A 411 -6.44 5.58 -40.08
N GLN A 412 -7.11 4.95 -39.10
CA GLN A 412 -8.39 5.42 -38.58
C GLN A 412 -8.31 6.85 -38.03
N MET A 413 -7.23 7.21 -37.33
CA MET A 413 -7.05 8.56 -36.80
C MET A 413 -7.01 9.61 -37.90
N GLN A 414 -6.44 9.31 -39.08
CA GLN A 414 -6.43 10.24 -40.21
C GLN A 414 -7.85 10.55 -40.70
N TYR A 415 -8.67 9.52 -40.94
CA TYR A 415 -10.07 9.72 -41.34
C TYR A 415 -10.90 10.42 -40.26
N LYS A 416 -10.64 10.11 -38.99
CA LYS A 416 -11.29 10.76 -37.85
C LYS A 416 -10.94 12.25 -37.79
N ASP A 417 -9.68 12.61 -38.00
CA ASP A 417 -9.23 14.01 -38.02
C ASP A 417 -9.85 14.79 -39.19
N ASP A 418 -9.88 14.20 -40.39
CA ASP A 418 -10.56 14.78 -41.55
C ASP A 418 -12.06 15.00 -41.30
N ARG A 419 -12.73 14.02 -40.68
CA ARG A 419 -14.15 14.11 -40.32
C ARG A 419 -14.40 15.23 -39.32
N VAL A 420 -13.58 15.33 -38.27
CA VAL A 420 -13.70 16.38 -37.24
C VAL A 420 -13.43 17.75 -37.86
N LYS A 421 -12.47 17.87 -38.77
CA LYS A 421 -12.19 19.09 -39.52
C LYS A 421 -13.40 19.54 -40.35
N GLN A 422 -13.96 18.66 -41.19
CA GLN A 422 -15.17 19.00 -41.98
C GLN A 422 -16.35 19.37 -41.10
N MET A 423 -16.54 18.66 -39.98
CA MET A 423 -17.62 18.96 -39.04
C MET A 423 -17.46 20.36 -38.42
N ASN A 424 -16.22 20.77 -38.08
CA ASN A 424 -15.95 22.12 -37.60
C ASN A 424 -16.21 23.20 -38.67
N GLU A 425 -15.88 22.94 -39.93
CA GLU A 425 -16.17 23.85 -41.05
C GLU A 425 -17.69 24.02 -41.25
N VAL A 426 -18.44 22.91 -41.23
CA VAL A 426 -19.92 22.91 -41.32
C VAL A 426 -20.56 23.67 -40.16
N LEU A 427 -20.10 23.45 -38.92
CA LEU A 427 -20.63 24.14 -37.75
C LEU A 427 -20.32 25.64 -37.77
N SER A 428 -19.12 26.03 -38.22
CA SER A 428 -18.73 27.44 -38.36
C SER A 428 -19.55 28.15 -39.44
N GLY A 429 -19.88 27.45 -40.52
CA GLY A 429 -20.66 27.96 -41.65
C GLY A 429 -22.17 27.71 -41.59
N ILE A 430 -22.71 27.22 -40.46
CA ILE A 430 -24.04 26.59 -40.41
C ILE A 430 -25.17 27.47 -40.94
N LYS A 431 -25.10 28.78 -40.70
CA LYS A 431 -26.12 29.73 -41.14
C LYS A 431 -26.19 29.82 -42.67
N VAL A 432 -25.02 29.83 -43.33
CA VAL A 432 -24.92 29.86 -44.80
C VAL A 432 -25.45 28.56 -45.38
N LEU A 433 -25.02 27.41 -44.83
CA LEU A 433 -25.49 26.10 -45.30
C LEU A 433 -27.01 25.96 -45.21
N LYS A 434 -27.63 26.44 -44.11
CA LYS A 434 -29.09 26.47 -43.92
C LYS A 434 -29.81 27.40 -44.90
N LEU A 435 -29.27 28.58 -45.16
CA LEU A 435 -29.86 29.55 -46.08
C LEU A 435 -29.95 29.00 -47.52
N TYR A 436 -28.97 28.19 -47.92
CA TYR A 436 -28.92 27.58 -49.25
C TYR A 436 -29.43 26.13 -49.32
N ALA A 437 -29.96 25.60 -48.22
CA ALA A 437 -30.40 24.19 -48.10
C ALA A 437 -29.30 23.17 -48.49
N TRP A 438 -28.04 23.47 -48.19
CA TRP A 438 -26.88 22.62 -48.53
C TRP A 438 -26.59 21.52 -47.50
N GLU A 439 -27.38 21.41 -46.43
CA GLU A 439 -27.13 20.43 -45.36
C GLU A 439 -27.09 18.96 -45.85
N PRO A 440 -27.96 18.50 -46.77
CA PRO A 440 -27.90 17.12 -47.26
C PRO A 440 -26.58 16.81 -47.97
N SER A 441 -26.07 17.75 -48.78
CA SER A 441 -24.83 17.58 -49.53
C SER A 441 -23.61 17.46 -48.60
N PHE A 442 -23.50 18.35 -47.61
CA PHE A 442 -22.43 18.29 -46.62
C PHE A 442 -22.55 17.07 -45.69
N ARG A 443 -23.77 16.64 -45.37
CA ARG A 443 -24.02 15.39 -44.64
C ARG A 443 -23.45 14.19 -45.40
N ASP A 444 -23.71 14.09 -46.69
CA ASP A 444 -23.23 12.98 -47.51
C ASP A 444 -21.69 12.98 -47.64
N GLN A 445 -21.06 14.17 -47.70
CA GLN A 445 -19.60 14.27 -47.66
C GLN A 445 -19.02 13.73 -46.34
N ILE A 446 -19.60 14.12 -45.20
CA ILE A 446 -19.16 13.63 -43.88
C ILE A 446 -19.41 12.11 -43.77
N LEU A 447 -20.55 11.62 -44.26
CA LEU A 447 -20.86 10.18 -44.26
C LEU A 447 -19.88 9.37 -45.11
N LYS A 448 -19.44 9.90 -46.27
CA LYS A 448 -18.40 9.26 -47.07
C LYS A 448 -17.09 9.09 -46.31
N ILE A 449 -16.68 10.09 -45.52
CA ILE A 449 -15.49 9.98 -44.65
C ILE A 449 -15.74 8.99 -43.51
N ARG A 450 -16.93 9.02 -42.90
CA ARG A 450 -17.31 8.09 -41.83
C ARG A 450 -17.30 6.63 -42.29
N MET A 451 -17.73 6.35 -43.52
CA MET A 451 -17.68 4.98 -44.07
C MET A 451 -16.23 4.50 -44.21
N LYS A 452 -15.30 5.37 -44.63
CA LYS A 452 -13.86 5.05 -44.68
C LYS A 452 -13.22 4.89 -43.31
N GLU A 453 -13.73 5.58 -42.29
CA GLU A 453 -13.27 5.45 -40.90
C GLU A 453 -13.68 4.12 -40.25
N ILE A 454 -14.78 3.52 -40.72
CA ILE A 454 -15.36 2.27 -40.19
C ILE A 454 -14.84 1.05 -40.97
N SER A 455 -14.58 1.19 -42.28
CA SER A 455 -13.97 0.15 -43.12
C SER A 455 -12.52 -0.12 -42.74
#